data_AF-A0A5P9ISF6-F1
#
_entry.id   AF-A0A5P9ISF6-F1
#
_cell.length_a   1.000
_cell.length_b   1.000
_cell.length_c   1.000
_cell.angle_alpha   90.00
_cell.angle_beta   90.00
_cell.angle_gamma   90.00
#
_symmetry.space_group_name_H-M   'P 1'
#
loop_
_entity.id
_entity.type
_entity.pdbx_description
1 polymer ?
#
loop_
_entity_poly.entity_id
_entity_poly.type
_entity_poly.pdbx_seq_one_letter_code
_entity_poly.pdbx_strand_id
1 'polypeptide(L)'
;MTPVPAASAVTASLNDPRYYLANFRFVLAWVVERHGDLLNDAEHALVACIEALPEAAQALLVRMVMRKGEHFRTARLDYPEIGDTEAALAPLVEAGLVEADPLLDLETLFQQLRLPELRRALAAEIAAAGLPAATAKAALHEALAPRLAEPRRLTDWWPEAPDRLVRLAVMATCDRLRLMFFGNLRQDWSAFVLAELGLRHYERVAITPDSRAFGRREELDAYLALHRLRERLAAGEPVEALHAELPAPMADNAWLASRHRRLCVALGRQAEREGQGEAALALYRRAGWPESASATPRGPGTPPAGSVEARIRHLRLQERRGEHAEALALAEPLAAAPASEEEAQALERLVPRLRRRLGLAPPAARPEPDHARWSLTLPPGPVEAAVRDHLHDAAAPVHYVENALLTGLFGLLCWEAIFAPLPGAFFHPFHQGPADLYREDFVARRRDRFDACLARLDDGRHREAIRATWREKQGLASPFVQWGALDDSLLERALACLPAADLRACFERLLEDPKANRAGLPDLIQFRPGAPAGEPRYRLIEVKGPGDRLQDNQRRWLAFFHARGMPAVVCHVAWQAVPEAREDG
;
A
#
# COMPACT_ATOMS: atom_id res chain seq x y z
N MET A 1 -30.50 1.06 -11.48
CA MET A 1 -29.17 0.42 -11.32
C MET A 1 -28.71 0.01 -12.70
N THR A 2 -27.69 0.66 -13.25
CA THR A 2 -27.10 0.25 -14.53
C THR A 2 -25.90 -0.64 -14.20
N PRO A 3 -25.82 -1.89 -14.69
CA PRO A 3 -24.66 -2.73 -14.46
C PRO A 3 -23.43 -2.06 -15.07
N VAL A 4 -22.32 -2.10 -14.32
CA VAL A 4 -21.03 -1.59 -14.80
C VAL A 4 -20.56 -2.51 -15.91
N PRO A 5 -20.14 -1.98 -17.07
CA PRO A 5 -19.48 -2.79 -18.07
C PRO A 5 -18.26 -3.48 -17.43
N ALA A 6 -18.01 -4.73 -17.82
CA ALA A 6 -16.81 -5.44 -17.37
C ALA A 6 -15.56 -4.57 -17.59
N ALA A 7 -14.50 -4.74 -16.79
CA ALA A 7 -13.25 -4.01 -17.01
C ALA A 7 -12.75 -4.16 -18.47
N SER A 8 -12.91 -5.35 -19.07
CA SER A 8 -12.59 -5.62 -20.47
C SER A 8 -13.50 -4.94 -21.50
N ALA A 9 -14.65 -4.42 -21.09
CA ALA A 9 -15.59 -3.71 -21.94
C ALA A 9 -15.37 -2.18 -21.90
N VAL A 10 -14.47 -1.71 -21.04
CA VAL A 10 -14.08 -0.30 -20.94
C VAL A 10 -12.62 -0.06 -21.34
N THR A 11 -11.89 -1.11 -21.70
CA THR A 11 -10.52 -1.05 -22.19
C THR A 11 -10.51 -0.99 -23.71
N ALA A 12 -9.58 -0.20 -24.25
CA ALA A 12 -9.32 -0.16 -25.68
C ALA A 12 -8.41 -1.32 -26.11
N SER A 13 -8.70 -1.92 -27.27
CA SER A 13 -7.92 -3.00 -27.87
C SER A 13 -6.46 -2.57 -28.08
N LEU A 14 -5.51 -3.38 -27.66
CA LEU A 14 -4.07 -3.10 -27.84
C LEU A 14 -3.59 -3.21 -29.29
N ASN A 15 -4.42 -3.76 -30.19
CA ASN A 15 -4.15 -3.72 -31.63
C ASN A 15 -4.35 -2.31 -32.21
N ASP A 16 -5.05 -1.42 -31.51
CA ASP A 16 -5.11 0.00 -31.84
C ASP A 16 -3.83 0.67 -31.31
N PRO A 17 -2.96 1.23 -32.17
CA PRO A 17 -1.74 1.90 -31.71
C PRO A 17 -2.03 3.10 -30.80
N ARG A 18 -3.25 3.66 -30.81
CA ARG A 18 -3.70 4.77 -29.96
C ARG A 18 -4.60 4.33 -28.80
N TYR A 19 -4.56 3.06 -28.38
CA TYR A 19 -5.38 2.54 -27.26
C TYR A 19 -5.31 3.41 -25.99
N TYR A 20 -4.15 4.01 -25.71
CA TYR A 20 -3.94 4.87 -24.55
C TYR A 20 -4.78 6.15 -24.59
N LEU A 21 -5.01 6.71 -25.78
CA LEU A 21 -5.87 7.87 -25.98
C LEU A 21 -7.32 7.51 -25.73
N ALA A 22 -7.79 6.37 -26.23
CA ALA A 22 -9.14 5.88 -25.98
C ALA A 22 -9.40 5.65 -24.48
N ASN A 23 -8.46 5.04 -23.76
CA ASN A 23 -8.54 4.86 -22.30
C ASN A 23 -8.57 6.22 -21.57
N PHE A 24 -7.77 7.19 -22.01
CA PHE A 24 -7.76 8.53 -21.43
C PHE A 24 -9.10 9.27 -21.65
N ARG A 25 -9.63 9.25 -22.88
CA ARG A 25 -10.96 9.79 -23.21
C ARG A 25 -12.06 9.15 -22.37
N PHE A 26 -12.01 7.84 -22.16
CA PHE A 26 -12.94 7.14 -21.26
C PHE A 26 -12.90 7.70 -19.84
N VAL A 27 -11.69 7.93 -19.28
CA VAL A 27 -11.55 8.51 -17.94
C VAL A 27 -12.09 9.93 -17.87
N LEU A 28 -11.81 10.78 -18.88
CA LEU A 28 -12.37 12.14 -18.94
C LEU A 28 -13.90 12.11 -18.93
N ALA A 29 -14.50 11.33 -19.83
CA ALA A 29 -15.95 11.20 -19.92
C ALA A 29 -16.55 10.65 -18.61
N TRP A 30 -15.91 9.65 -18.00
CA TRP A 30 -16.35 9.08 -16.72
C TRP A 30 -16.36 10.13 -15.60
N VAL A 31 -15.29 10.93 -15.51
CA VAL A 31 -15.14 11.96 -14.48
C VAL A 31 -16.14 13.09 -14.69
N VAL A 32 -16.34 13.56 -15.91
CA VAL A 32 -17.34 14.60 -16.22
C VAL A 32 -18.76 14.12 -15.90
N GLU A 33 -19.12 12.90 -16.33
CA GLU A 33 -20.45 12.32 -16.10
C GLU A 33 -20.73 12.10 -14.61
N ARG A 34 -19.75 11.59 -13.85
CA ARG A 34 -19.97 11.14 -12.46
C ARG A 34 -19.44 12.06 -11.40
N HIS A 35 -18.63 13.05 -11.72
CA HIS A 35 -17.98 13.92 -10.74
C HIS A 35 -17.85 15.37 -11.25
N GLY A 36 -18.56 15.74 -12.31
CA GLY A 36 -18.51 17.09 -12.87
C GLY A 36 -18.89 18.18 -11.86
N ASP A 37 -19.68 17.86 -10.84
CA ASP A 37 -20.03 18.74 -9.72
C ASP A 37 -18.84 19.08 -8.81
N LEU A 38 -17.76 18.29 -8.84
CA LEU A 38 -16.54 18.54 -8.08
C LEU A 38 -15.49 19.33 -8.86
N LEU A 39 -15.67 19.48 -10.18
CA LEU A 39 -14.79 20.24 -11.05
C LEU A 39 -15.15 21.73 -11.01
N ASN A 40 -14.15 22.60 -11.06
CA ASN A 40 -14.36 24.03 -11.20
C ASN A 40 -14.42 24.44 -12.69
N ASP A 41 -14.76 25.69 -12.96
CA ASP A 41 -14.91 26.21 -14.32
C ASP A 41 -13.62 26.06 -15.15
N ALA A 42 -12.45 26.26 -14.53
CA ALA A 42 -11.16 26.12 -15.22
C ALA A 42 -10.85 24.66 -15.59
N GLU A 43 -11.23 23.70 -14.74
CA GLU A 43 -11.07 22.27 -14.99
C GLU A 43 -12.06 21.78 -16.05
N HIS A 44 -13.31 22.26 -16.03
CA HIS A 44 -14.29 22.01 -17.10
C HIS A 44 -13.80 22.57 -18.44
N ALA A 45 -13.32 23.81 -18.45
CA ALA A 45 -12.78 24.45 -19.65
C ALA A 45 -11.55 23.69 -20.19
N LEU A 46 -10.68 23.19 -19.31
CA LEU A 46 -9.54 22.38 -19.70
C LEU A 46 -9.96 21.05 -20.35
N VAL A 47 -10.95 20.34 -19.77
CA VAL A 47 -11.45 19.09 -20.37
C VAL A 47 -12.04 19.36 -21.76
N ALA A 48 -12.89 20.39 -21.89
CA ALA A 48 -13.47 20.78 -23.17
C ALA A 48 -12.39 21.20 -24.20
N CYS A 49 -11.35 21.91 -23.75
CA CYS A 49 -10.19 22.27 -24.56
C CYS A 49 -9.48 21.02 -25.10
N ILE A 50 -9.19 20.04 -24.23
CA ILE A 50 -8.54 18.80 -24.64
C ILE A 50 -9.38 18.02 -25.66
N GLU A 51 -10.70 17.93 -25.46
CA GLU A 51 -11.61 17.24 -26.37
C GLU A 51 -11.68 17.90 -27.76
N ALA A 52 -11.53 19.22 -27.83
CA ALA A 52 -11.56 19.99 -29.08
C ALA A 52 -10.25 19.93 -29.89
N LEU A 53 -9.14 19.46 -29.30
CA LEU A 53 -7.85 19.39 -29.98
C LEU A 53 -7.86 18.36 -31.14
N PRO A 54 -6.99 18.55 -32.16
CA PRO A 54 -6.73 17.51 -33.15
C PRO A 54 -6.28 16.21 -32.49
N GLU A 55 -6.67 15.06 -33.05
CA GLU A 55 -6.39 13.77 -32.44
C GLU A 55 -4.89 13.50 -32.19
N ALA A 56 -4.02 13.93 -33.10
CA ALA A 56 -2.56 13.80 -32.93
C ALA A 56 -2.06 14.59 -31.71
N ALA A 57 -2.59 15.80 -31.48
CA ALA A 57 -2.26 16.62 -30.32
C ALA A 57 -2.78 15.97 -29.02
N GLN A 58 -4.01 15.44 -29.03
CA GLN A 58 -4.54 14.69 -27.88
C GLN A 58 -3.67 13.46 -27.57
N ALA A 59 -3.29 12.68 -28.58
CA ALA A 59 -2.42 11.52 -28.41
C ALA A 59 -1.07 11.91 -27.80
N LEU A 60 -0.45 12.99 -28.29
CA LEU A 60 0.84 13.46 -27.78
C LEU A 60 0.74 13.96 -26.34
N LEU A 61 -0.32 14.70 -26.00
CA LEU A 61 -0.59 15.12 -24.63
C LEU A 61 -0.68 13.90 -23.69
N VAL A 62 -1.44 12.87 -24.07
CA VAL A 62 -1.59 11.66 -23.25
C VAL A 62 -0.26 10.92 -23.10
N ARG A 63 0.56 10.83 -24.16
CA ARG A 63 1.92 10.26 -24.08
C ARG A 63 2.78 11.00 -23.06
N MET A 64 2.71 12.34 -23.02
CA MET A 64 3.44 13.14 -22.03
C MET A 64 2.89 12.91 -20.61
N VAL A 65 1.56 12.93 -20.43
CA VAL A 65 0.90 12.70 -19.13
C VAL A 65 1.22 11.31 -18.54
N MET A 66 1.35 10.29 -19.37
CA MET A 66 1.65 8.92 -18.91
C MET A 66 3.13 8.68 -18.59
N ARG A 67 4.02 9.58 -19.00
CA ARG A 67 5.47 9.45 -18.76
C ARG A 67 5.87 10.11 -17.45
N LYS A 68 6.97 9.64 -16.88
CA LYS A 68 7.53 10.22 -15.66
C LYS A 68 8.12 11.61 -15.95
N GLY A 69 7.74 12.58 -15.12
CA GLY A 69 8.24 13.96 -15.18
C GLY A 69 7.40 14.86 -16.08
N GLU A 70 7.65 16.17 -16.01
CA GLU A 70 6.90 17.19 -16.77
C GLU A 70 7.72 17.81 -17.90
N HIS A 71 9.04 17.61 -17.93
CA HIS A 71 9.95 18.16 -18.92
C HIS A 71 10.34 17.11 -19.95
N PHE A 72 10.17 17.43 -21.23
CA PHE A 72 10.39 16.51 -22.34
C PHE A 72 11.21 17.16 -23.45
N ARG A 73 12.22 16.43 -23.91
CA ARG A 73 12.95 16.74 -25.14
C ARG A 73 12.14 16.32 -26.36
N THR A 74 11.99 17.20 -27.36
CA THR A 74 11.15 16.95 -28.54
C THR A 74 11.69 15.77 -29.35
N ALA A 75 13.00 15.53 -29.40
CA ALA A 75 13.58 14.35 -30.03
C ALA A 75 13.21 13.01 -29.33
N ARG A 76 12.65 13.05 -28.12
CA ARG A 76 12.15 11.88 -27.39
C ARG A 76 10.63 11.75 -27.43
N LEU A 77 9.94 12.58 -28.21
CA LEU A 77 8.50 12.56 -28.41
C LEU A 77 8.11 12.03 -29.80
N ASP A 78 8.99 11.26 -30.43
CA ASP A 78 8.76 10.62 -31.73
C ASP A 78 7.91 9.35 -31.58
N TYR A 79 6.71 9.38 -32.14
CA TYR A 79 5.72 8.30 -32.11
C TYR A 79 5.13 8.10 -33.51
N PRO A 80 5.37 6.95 -34.17
CA PRO A 80 4.91 6.71 -35.54
C PRO A 80 3.40 6.88 -35.72
N GLU A 81 2.61 6.51 -34.70
CA GLU A 81 1.16 6.62 -34.74
C GLU A 81 0.65 8.06 -34.57
N ILE A 82 1.49 9.02 -34.16
CA ILE A 82 1.13 10.44 -34.01
C ILE A 82 1.54 11.23 -35.27
N GLY A 83 2.66 10.84 -35.89
CA GLY A 83 3.22 11.54 -37.06
C GLY A 83 4.15 12.68 -36.64
N ASP A 84 4.07 13.80 -37.34
CA ASP A 84 4.95 14.95 -37.09
C ASP A 84 4.73 15.52 -35.67
N THR A 85 5.78 15.44 -34.86
CA THR A 85 5.79 15.86 -33.45
C THR A 85 5.59 17.36 -33.30
N GLU A 86 6.17 18.20 -34.16
CA GLU A 86 6.05 19.66 -34.05
C GLU A 86 4.64 20.11 -34.45
N ALA A 87 4.06 19.48 -35.48
CA ALA A 87 2.67 19.72 -35.88
C ALA A 87 1.67 19.31 -34.78
N ALA A 88 1.94 18.20 -34.06
CA ALA A 88 1.11 17.77 -32.93
C ALA A 88 1.32 18.63 -31.67
N LEU A 89 2.51 19.21 -31.47
CA LEU A 89 2.83 20.10 -30.36
C LEU A 89 2.20 21.48 -30.49
N ALA A 90 2.14 22.05 -31.71
CA ALA A 90 1.71 23.43 -31.92
C ALA A 90 0.34 23.75 -31.30
N PRO A 91 -0.73 22.93 -31.48
CA PRO A 91 -2.01 23.17 -30.82
C PRO A 91 -1.96 23.08 -29.29
N LEU A 92 -1.08 22.23 -28.74
CA LEU A 92 -0.91 22.11 -27.29
C LEU A 92 -0.26 23.36 -26.68
N VAL A 93 0.67 23.96 -27.42
CA VAL A 93 1.33 25.21 -27.03
C VAL A 93 0.37 26.39 -27.13
N GLU A 94 -0.38 26.49 -28.24
CA GLU A 94 -1.38 27.53 -28.43
C GLU A 94 -2.47 27.51 -27.34
N ALA A 95 -2.90 26.30 -26.94
CA ALA A 95 -3.86 26.11 -25.87
C ALA A 95 -3.27 26.25 -24.45
N GLY A 96 -1.96 26.52 -24.30
CA GLY A 96 -1.29 26.64 -23.01
C GLY A 96 -1.18 25.35 -22.21
N LEU A 97 -1.40 24.19 -22.85
CA LEU A 97 -1.27 22.87 -22.20
C LEU A 97 0.18 22.42 -22.09
N VAL A 98 1.03 22.92 -23.00
CA VAL A 98 2.47 22.66 -23.06
C VAL A 98 3.20 24.00 -23.21
N GLU A 99 4.22 24.22 -22.39
CA GLU A 99 5.13 25.36 -22.51
C GLU A 99 6.29 24.99 -23.43
N ALA A 100 6.52 25.77 -24.49
CA ALA A 100 7.41 25.41 -25.60
C ALA A 100 8.90 25.71 -25.38
N ASP A 101 9.24 26.51 -24.37
CA ASP A 101 10.60 26.94 -24.04
C ASP A 101 10.68 27.34 -22.55
N PRO A 102 10.54 26.37 -21.63
CA PRO A 102 10.45 26.62 -20.21
C PRO A 102 11.80 27.04 -19.62
N LEU A 103 11.75 27.81 -18.52
CA LEU A 103 12.92 28.06 -17.69
C LEU A 103 13.32 26.78 -16.96
N LEU A 104 14.62 26.49 -16.95
CA LEU A 104 15.20 25.31 -16.33
C LEU A 104 16.16 25.74 -15.22
N ASP A 105 15.92 25.24 -14.02
CA ASP A 105 16.94 25.24 -12.98
C ASP A 105 18.05 24.21 -13.31
N LEU A 106 19.15 24.30 -12.57
CA LEU A 106 20.31 23.43 -12.81
C LEU A 106 19.96 21.95 -12.61
N GLU A 107 19.13 21.63 -11.62
CA GLU A 107 18.75 20.24 -11.34
C GLU A 107 17.98 19.64 -12.53
N THR A 108 16.98 20.35 -13.03
CA THR A 108 16.18 19.94 -14.19
C THR A 108 17.05 19.83 -15.44
N LEU A 109 17.96 20.77 -15.68
CA LEU A 109 18.93 20.70 -16.78
C LEU A 109 19.76 19.41 -16.69
N PHE A 110 20.26 19.07 -15.50
CA PHE A 110 21.02 17.84 -15.26
C PHE A 110 20.17 16.59 -15.40
N GLN A 111 18.89 16.60 -15.05
CA GLN A 111 18.01 15.46 -15.27
C GLN A 111 17.76 15.22 -16.78
N GLN A 112 17.70 16.28 -17.58
CA GLN A 112 17.34 16.22 -19.00
C GLN A 112 18.52 15.94 -19.94
N LEU A 113 19.72 16.42 -19.59
CA LEU A 113 20.91 16.28 -20.42
C LEU A 113 21.83 15.14 -19.96
N ARG A 114 22.43 14.46 -20.95
CA ARG A 114 23.49 13.48 -20.72
C ARG A 114 24.80 14.21 -20.43
N LEU A 115 25.75 13.53 -19.77
CA LEU A 115 27.03 14.13 -19.40
C LEU A 115 27.80 14.78 -20.59
N PRO A 116 27.86 14.18 -21.79
CA PRO A 116 28.49 14.84 -22.94
C PRO A 116 27.78 16.12 -23.39
N GLU A 117 26.45 16.18 -23.24
CA GLU A 117 25.64 17.36 -23.58
C GLU A 117 25.82 18.45 -22.53
N LEU A 118 25.83 18.08 -21.24
CA LEU A 118 26.14 19.01 -20.14
C LEU A 118 27.51 19.66 -20.30
N ARG A 119 28.52 18.92 -20.78
CA ARG A 119 29.86 19.47 -21.06
C ARG A 119 29.88 20.49 -22.19
N ARG A 120 28.93 20.41 -23.13
CA ARG A 120 28.77 21.40 -24.21
C ARG A 120 27.98 22.60 -23.71
N ALA A 121 26.82 22.35 -23.11
CA ALA A 121 25.94 23.38 -22.58
C ALA A 121 26.61 24.23 -21.49
N LEU A 122 27.44 23.64 -20.64
CA LEU A 122 28.08 24.33 -19.51
C LEU A 122 29.57 24.55 -19.74
N ALA A 123 30.04 24.59 -20.99
CA ALA A 123 31.46 24.63 -21.30
C ALA A 123 32.16 25.85 -20.68
N ALA A 124 31.54 27.03 -20.75
CA ALA A 124 32.07 28.26 -20.20
C ALA A 124 32.11 28.24 -18.66
N GLU A 125 31.05 27.70 -18.05
CA GLU A 125 30.85 27.59 -16.61
C GLU A 125 31.82 26.57 -15.99
N ILE A 126 32.03 25.44 -16.67
CA ILE A 126 33.03 24.42 -16.33
C ILE A 126 34.44 25.01 -16.35
N ALA A 127 34.78 25.74 -17.42
CA ALA A 127 36.07 26.39 -17.55
C ALA A 127 36.27 27.47 -16.46
N ALA A 128 35.25 28.29 -16.20
CA ALA A 128 35.27 29.32 -15.17
C ALA A 128 35.34 28.76 -13.75
N ALA A 129 34.89 27.53 -13.53
CA ALA A 129 35.01 26.81 -12.26
C ALA A 129 36.34 26.02 -12.15
N GLY A 130 37.20 26.02 -13.18
CA GLY A 130 38.47 25.30 -13.18
C GLY A 130 38.32 23.77 -13.12
N LEU A 131 37.17 23.23 -13.52
CA LEU A 131 36.87 21.81 -13.38
C LEU A 131 37.53 21.00 -14.51
N PRO A 132 38.17 19.85 -14.21
CA PRO A 132 38.71 18.97 -15.23
C PRO A 132 37.66 18.49 -16.23
N ALA A 133 38.05 18.28 -17.49
CA ALA A 133 37.15 17.76 -18.53
C ALA A 133 36.58 16.37 -18.19
N ALA A 134 37.29 15.58 -17.38
CA ALA A 134 36.89 14.25 -16.94
C ALA A 134 35.97 14.23 -15.71
N THR A 135 35.58 15.39 -15.17
CA THR A 135 34.69 15.48 -13.98
C THR A 135 33.40 14.70 -14.20
N ALA A 136 33.04 13.89 -13.19
CA ALA A 136 31.82 13.08 -13.18
C ALA A 136 30.58 13.96 -12.98
N LYS A 137 29.41 13.47 -13.42
CA LYS A 137 28.15 14.25 -13.42
C LYS A 137 27.77 14.78 -12.03
N ALA A 138 27.91 13.97 -10.98
CA ALA A 138 27.58 14.38 -9.61
C ALA A 138 28.51 15.51 -9.10
N ALA A 139 29.84 15.33 -9.26
CA ALA A 139 30.82 16.34 -8.88
C ALA A 139 30.67 17.65 -9.69
N LEU A 140 30.28 17.53 -10.97
CA LEU A 140 29.97 18.68 -11.80
C LEU A 140 28.76 19.46 -11.27
N HIS A 141 27.70 18.76 -10.89
CA HIS A 141 26.51 19.38 -10.29
C HIS A 141 26.86 20.08 -8.97
N GLU A 142 27.55 19.38 -8.07
CA GLU A 142 27.95 19.91 -6.75
C GLU A 142 28.79 21.19 -6.87
N ALA A 143 29.73 21.24 -7.81
CA ALA A 143 30.58 22.40 -8.02
C ALA A 143 29.84 23.59 -8.68
N LEU A 144 28.84 23.34 -9.53
CA LEU A 144 28.14 24.38 -10.28
C LEU A 144 26.85 24.87 -9.59
N ALA A 145 26.20 24.05 -8.77
CA ALA A 145 24.94 24.40 -8.11
C ALA A 145 24.99 25.72 -7.31
N PRO A 146 26.05 26.03 -6.54
CA PRO A 146 26.15 27.31 -5.83
C PRO A 146 26.32 28.53 -6.75
N ARG A 147 26.76 28.32 -8.00
CA ARG A 147 27.12 29.39 -8.95
C ARG A 147 26.02 29.67 -9.96
N LEU A 148 25.17 28.68 -10.25
CA LEU A 148 24.15 28.71 -11.29
C LEU A 148 22.76 28.56 -10.68
N ALA A 149 22.37 29.53 -9.87
CA ALA A 149 21.09 29.52 -9.16
C ALA A 149 19.93 30.05 -10.00
N GLU A 150 20.19 30.91 -10.99
CA GLU A 150 19.15 31.51 -11.83
C GLU A 150 18.70 30.53 -12.94
N PRO A 151 17.40 30.21 -13.01
CA PRO A 151 16.86 29.40 -14.11
C PRO A 151 17.03 30.11 -15.46
N ARG A 152 17.35 29.34 -16.51
CA ARG A 152 17.45 29.84 -17.90
C ARG A 152 16.83 28.87 -18.88
N ARG A 153 16.52 29.33 -20.09
CA ARG A 153 16.01 28.46 -21.15
C ARG A 153 17.11 27.52 -21.66
N LEU A 154 16.73 26.41 -22.27
CA LEU A 154 17.71 25.52 -22.89
C LEU A 154 18.52 26.23 -23.97
N THR A 155 17.90 27.13 -24.74
CA THR A 155 18.58 27.92 -25.78
C THR A 155 19.60 28.90 -25.22
N ASP A 156 19.41 29.35 -23.97
CA ASP A 156 20.37 30.23 -23.30
C ASP A 156 21.54 29.44 -22.71
N TRP A 157 21.27 28.22 -22.23
CA TRP A 157 22.31 27.30 -21.78
C TRP A 157 23.10 26.68 -22.93
N TRP A 158 22.42 26.31 -24.02
CA TRP A 158 23.01 25.61 -25.15
C TRP A 158 22.34 26.06 -26.46
N PRO A 159 22.81 27.17 -27.07
CA PRO A 159 22.25 27.70 -28.30
C PRO A 159 22.27 26.69 -29.46
N GLU A 160 23.27 25.80 -29.52
CA GLU A 160 23.40 24.77 -30.55
C GLU A 160 22.72 23.44 -30.17
N ALA A 161 21.76 23.43 -29.24
CA ALA A 161 21.00 22.24 -28.88
C ALA A 161 20.29 21.65 -30.13
N PRO A 162 20.35 20.33 -30.35
CA PRO A 162 19.83 19.70 -31.56
C PRO A 162 18.29 19.59 -31.59
N ASP A 163 17.64 19.83 -30.46
CA ASP A 163 16.21 19.73 -30.26
C ASP A 163 15.78 20.69 -29.13
N ARG A 164 14.47 20.83 -28.97
CA ARG A 164 13.88 21.73 -27.99
C ARG A 164 13.44 20.96 -26.75
N LEU A 165 13.21 21.70 -25.68
CA LEU A 165 12.62 21.17 -24.47
C LEU A 165 11.29 21.85 -24.23
N VAL A 166 10.28 21.04 -23.90
CA VAL A 166 8.93 21.50 -23.58
C VAL A 166 8.54 21.04 -22.18
N ARG A 167 7.63 21.77 -21.52
CA ARG A 167 7.10 21.41 -20.21
C ARG A 167 5.59 21.21 -20.27
N LEU A 168 5.11 20.09 -19.75
CA LEU A 168 3.68 19.86 -19.56
C LEU A 168 3.13 20.79 -18.47
N ALA A 169 2.16 21.64 -18.79
CA ALA A 169 1.65 22.65 -17.86
C ALA A 169 0.41 22.19 -17.06
N VAL A 170 -0.18 21.04 -17.42
CA VAL A 170 -1.49 20.60 -16.92
C VAL A 170 -1.47 19.35 -16.06
N MET A 171 -0.28 18.88 -15.65
CA MET A 171 -0.13 17.64 -14.89
C MET A 171 -0.95 17.64 -13.59
N ALA A 172 -0.99 18.77 -12.87
CA ALA A 172 -1.75 18.89 -11.63
C ALA A 172 -3.26 18.61 -11.83
N THR A 173 -3.84 19.04 -12.96
CA THR A 173 -5.23 18.74 -13.28
C THR A 173 -5.40 17.30 -13.77
N CYS A 174 -4.47 16.78 -14.58
CA CYS A 174 -4.49 15.37 -14.98
C CYS A 174 -4.43 14.43 -13.78
N ASP A 175 -3.60 14.72 -12.78
CA ASP A 175 -3.54 13.96 -11.53
C ASP A 175 -4.82 14.08 -10.71
N ARG A 176 -5.45 15.25 -10.69
CA ARG A 176 -6.76 15.42 -10.07
C ARG A 176 -7.82 14.54 -10.73
N LEU A 177 -7.90 14.54 -12.06
CA LEU A 177 -8.83 13.70 -12.82
C LEU A 177 -8.54 12.20 -12.58
N ARG A 178 -7.27 11.81 -12.57
CA ARG A 178 -6.83 10.45 -12.22
C ARG A 178 -7.23 10.04 -10.81
N LEU A 179 -7.08 10.95 -9.84
CA LEU A 179 -7.51 10.74 -8.46
C LEU A 179 -9.03 10.61 -8.36
N MET A 180 -9.80 11.42 -9.08
CA MET A 180 -11.26 11.33 -9.08
C MET A 180 -11.74 10.00 -9.67
N PHE A 181 -11.06 9.51 -10.72
CA PHE A 181 -11.37 8.21 -11.31
C PHE A 181 -10.99 7.05 -10.39
N PHE A 182 -9.73 6.95 -9.94
CA PHE A 182 -9.23 5.81 -9.16
C PHE A 182 -9.47 5.91 -7.64
N GLY A 183 -9.90 7.07 -7.13
CA GLY A 183 -9.98 7.34 -5.69
C GLY A 183 -8.63 7.32 -4.97
N ASN A 184 -7.53 7.20 -5.72
CA ASN A 184 -6.16 7.18 -5.22
C ASN A 184 -5.16 7.53 -6.36
N LEU A 185 -3.93 7.89 -5.98
CA LEU A 185 -2.85 8.23 -6.93
C LEU A 185 -1.79 7.13 -7.07
N ARG A 186 -2.03 5.95 -6.49
CA ARG A 186 -1.11 4.80 -6.62
C ARG A 186 -1.45 3.92 -7.84
N GLN A 187 -2.69 4.00 -8.33
CA GLN A 187 -3.08 3.42 -9.61
C GLN A 187 -2.82 4.43 -10.73
N ASP A 188 -2.40 3.90 -11.87
CA ASP A 188 -2.16 4.65 -13.10
C ASP A 188 -2.87 3.98 -14.27
N TRP A 189 -2.60 4.51 -15.46
CA TRP A 189 -3.17 4.07 -16.72
C TRP A 189 -2.82 2.62 -17.09
N SER A 190 -1.80 2.01 -16.46
CA SER A 190 -1.46 0.59 -16.69
C SER A 190 -2.58 -0.37 -16.25
N ALA A 191 -3.48 0.06 -15.36
CA ALA A 191 -4.64 -0.75 -14.94
C ALA A 191 -5.51 -1.18 -16.13
N PHE A 192 -5.68 -0.29 -17.13
CA PHE A 192 -6.40 -0.60 -18.36
C PHE A 192 -5.67 -1.64 -19.20
N VAL A 193 -4.35 -1.48 -19.37
CA VAL A 193 -3.51 -2.40 -20.16
C VAL A 193 -3.47 -3.80 -19.53
N LEU A 194 -3.32 -3.88 -18.20
CA LEU A 194 -3.30 -5.16 -17.49
C LEU A 194 -4.65 -5.89 -17.56
N ALA A 195 -5.76 -5.15 -17.56
CA ALA A 195 -7.09 -5.72 -17.74
C ALA A 195 -7.30 -6.23 -19.18
N GLU A 196 -6.89 -5.44 -20.18
CA GLU A 196 -7.01 -5.81 -21.60
C GLU A 196 -6.17 -7.03 -21.96
N LEU A 197 -4.95 -7.14 -21.42
CA LEU A 197 -4.10 -8.33 -21.59
C LEU A 197 -4.64 -9.59 -20.89
N GLY A 198 -5.72 -9.48 -20.12
CA GLY A 198 -6.22 -10.58 -19.28
C GLY A 198 -5.26 -10.97 -18.14
N LEU A 199 -4.24 -10.15 -17.84
CA LEU A 199 -3.33 -10.40 -16.72
C LEU A 199 -3.97 -10.06 -15.37
N ARG A 200 -5.03 -9.25 -15.38
CA ARG A 200 -5.84 -8.93 -14.21
C ARG A 200 -7.33 -8.94 -14.55
N HIS A 201 -8.07 -9.84 -13.92
CA HIS A 201 -9.52 -9.84 -13.97
C HIS A 201 -10.08 -9.26 -12.67
N TYR A 202 -11.19 -8.53 -12.75
CA TYR A 202 -11.79 -7.84 -11.61
C TYR A 202 -13.23 -8.31 -11.40
N GLU A 203 -13.68 -8.37 -10.15
CA GLU A 203 -15.07 -8.69 -9.83
C GLU A 203 -16.02 -7.59 -10.34
N ARG A 204 -17.18 -8.01 -10.84
CA ARG A 204 -18.20 -7.10 -11.37
C ARG A 204 -19.11 -6.65 -10.23
N VAL A 205 -18.78 -5.51 -9.65
CA VAL A 205 -19.58 -4.87 -8.60
C VAL A 205 -20.48 -3.80 -9.21
N ALA A 206 -21.74 -3.76 -8.80
CA ALA A 206 -22.66 -2.71 -9.21
C ALA A 206 -22.21 -1.34 -8.70
N ILE A 207 -22.14 -0.35 -9.60
CA ILE A 207 -21.87 1.06 -9.27
C ILE A 207 -23.20 1.82 -9.38
N THR A 208 -23.45 2.67 -8.39
CA THR A 208 -24.60 3.57 -8.35
C THR A 208 -24.12 5.02 -8.49
N PRO A 209 -25.00 6.03 -8.67
CA PRO A 209 -24.58 7.42 -8.58
C PRO A 209 -23.86 7.78 -7.27
N ASP A 210 -24.17 7.07 -6.17
CA ASP A 210 -23.54 7.22 -4.85
C ASP A 210 -22.18 6.48 -4.72
N SER A 211 -21.79 5.72 -5.74
CA SER A 211 -20.51 5.04 -5.82
C SER A 211 -19.42 6.02 -6.24
N ARG A 212 -19.03 6.89 -5.31
CA ARG A 212 -18.01 7.93 -5.49
C ARG A 212 -16.93 7.82 -4.41
N ALA A 213 -15.68 8.09 -4.77
CA ALA A 213 -14.58 8.16 -3.81
C ALA A 213 -14.63 9.42 -2.93
N PHE A 214 -15.08 10.53 -3.52
CA PHE A 214 -15.16 11.85 -2.91
C PHE A 214 -16.58 12.39 -3.05
N GLY A 215 -17.11 12.98 -1.98
CA GLY A 215 -18.42 13.62 -1.98
C GLY A 215 -18.35 15.14 -2.15
N ARG A 216 -17.20 15.74 -1.83
CA ARG A 216 -16.99 17.20 -1.88
C ARG A 216 -15.61 17.56 -2.42
N ARG A 217 -15.49 18.76 -2.98
CA ARG A 217 -14.23 19.26 -3.56
C ARG A 217 -13.14 19.41 -2.50
N GLU A 218 -13.49 19.82 -1.29
CA GLU A 218 -12.55 20.02 -0.19
C GLU A 218 -11.84 18.71 0.19
N GLU A 219 -12.52 17.57 0.03
CA GLU A 219 -11.93 16.24 0.30
C GLU A 219 -10.84 15.88 -0.72
N LEU A 220 -11.06 16.27 -1.98
CA LEU A 220 -10.11 16.09 -3.07
C LEU A 220 -8.88 16.98 -2.87
N ASP A 221 -9.10 18.24 -2.52
CA ASP A 221 -8.02 19.20 -2.22
C ASP A 221 -7.20 18.77 -1.01
N ALA A 222 -7.85 18.32 0.07
CA ALA A 222 -7.18 17.78 1.24
C ALA A 222 -6.35 16.52 0.91
N TYR A 223 -6.88 15.62 0.07
CA TYR A 223 -6.12 14.45 -0.38
C TYR A 223 -4.84 14.88 -1.12
N LEU A 224 -4.96 15.81 -2.07
CA LEU A 224 -3.86 16.28 -2.90
C LEU A 224 -2.81 17.03 -2.06
N ALA A 225 -3.23 17.88 -1.12
CA ALA A 225 -2.31 18.54 -0.20
C ALA A 225 -1.49 17.53 0.62
N LEU A 226 -2.16 16.53 1.23
CA LEU A 226 -1.48 15.47 1.97
C LEU A 226 -0.59 14.58 1.07
N HIS A 227 -0.92 14.44 -0.21
CA HIS A 227 -0.09 13.71 -1.16
C HIS A 227 1.18 14.48 -1.50
N ARG A 228 1.07 15.77 -1.86
CA ARG A 228 2.21 16.62 -2.20
C ARG A 228 3.20 16.72 -1.05
N LEU A 229 2.73 16.88 0.18
CA LEU A 229 3.60 16.87 1.36
C LEU A 229 4.35 15.54 1.53
N ARG A 230 3.73 14.41 1.18
CA ARG A 230 4.40 13.10 1.20
C ARG A 230 5.48 13.00 0.13
N GLU A 231 5.22 13.51 -1.08
CA GLU A 231 6.19 13.49 -2.17
C GLU A 231 7.39 14.39 -1.86
N ARG A 232 7.14 15.59 -1.35
CA ARG A 232 8.19 16.52 -0.90
C ARG A 232 9.03 15.93 0.25
N LEU A 233 8.39 15.24 1.21
CA LEU A 233 9.11 14.48 2.24
C LEU A 233 10.02 13.40 1.62
N ALA A 234 9.54 12.68 0.61
CA ALA A 234 10.33 11.65 -0.06
C ALA A 234 11.46 12.23 -0.92
N ALA A 235 11.30 13.46 -1.41
CA ALA A 235 12.33 14.22 -2.11
C ALA A 235 13.39 14.81 -1.16
N GLY A 236 13.22 14.67 0.16
CA GLY A 236 14.20 15.09 1.16
C GLY A 236 14.02 16.52 1.66
N GLU A 237 12.85 17.13 1.45
CA GLU A 237 12.57 18.46 1.98
C GLU A 237 12.51 18.46 3.53
N PRO A 238 13.06 19.48 4.21
CA PRO A 238 13.12 19.53 5.68
C PRO A 238 11.75 19.42 6.36
N VAL A 239 11.67 18.65 7.44
CA VAL A 239 10.42 18.39 8.16
C VAL A 239 9.79 19.65 8.72
N GLU A 240 10.59 20.65 9.13
CA GLU A 240 10.07 21.92 9.67
C GLU A 240 9.20 22.67 8.65
N ALA A 241 9.66 22.76 7.40
CA ALA A 241 8.91 23.41 6.33
C ALA A 241 7.61 22.65 6.04
N LEU A 242 7.71 21.32 5.92
CA LEU A 242 6.56 20.45 5.66
C LEU A 242 5.53 20.44 6.79
N HIS A 243 5.99 20.54 8.04
CA HIS A 243 5.12 20.58 9.21
C HIS A 243 4.35 21.91 9.28
N ALA A 244 4.96 23.03 8.89
CA ALA A 244 4.29 24.33 8.85
C ALA A 244 3.12 24.36 7.85
N GLU A 245 3.23 23.61 6.74
CA GLU A 245 2.20 23.51 5.71
C GLU A 245 1.17 22.38 5.95
N LEU A 246 1.33 21.58 7.00
CA LEU A 246 0.47 20.43 7.27
C LEU A 246 -0.97 20.88 7.62
N PRO A 247 -1.98 20.60 6.77
CA PRO A 247 -3.35 21.05 7.02
C PRO A 247 -3.94 20.39 8.26
N ALA A 248 -4.96 21.01 8.85
CA ALA A 248 -5.76 20.39 9.89
C ALA A 248 -6.41 19.08 9.40
N PRO A 249 -6.57 18.05 10.26
CA PRO A 249 -7.28 16.85 9.87
C PRO A 249 -8.76 17.15 9.61
N MET A 250 -9.33 16.59 8.54
CA MET A 250 -10.78 16.67 8.30
C MET A 250 -11.53 15.79 9.29
N ALA A 251 -12.27 16.40 10.22
CA ALA A 251 -12.94 15.70 11.31
C ALA A 251 -14.11 14.81 10.83
N ASP A 252 -14.81 15.23 9.77
CA ASP A 252 -15.97 14.55 9.19
C ASP A 252 -15.62 13.46 8.17
N ASN A 253 -14.33 13.25 7.87
CA ASN A 253 -13.86 12.25 6.92
C ASN A 253 -12.80 11.33 7.54
N ALA A 254 -13.24 10.18 8.06
CA ALA A 254 -12.38 9.21 8.76
C ALA A 254 -11.21 8.71 7.89
N TRP A 255 -11.41 8.57 6.59
CA TRP A 255 -10.38 8.11 5.66
C TRP A 255 -9.26 9.16 5.47
N LEU A 256 -9.62 10.43 5.26
CA LEU A 256 -8.65 11.52 5.15
C LEU A 256 -7.98 11.81 6.50
N ALA A 257 -8.71 11.74 7.61
CA ALA A 257 -8.12 11.81 8.94
C ALA A 257 -7.07 10.71 9.16
N SER A 258 -7.35 9.47 8.72
CA SER A 258 -6.39 8.36 8.75
C SER A 258 -5.19 8.61 7.84
N ARG A 259 -5.38 9.21 6.66
CA ARG A 259 -4.29 9.61 5.75
C ARG A 259 -3.40 10.69 6.38
N HIS A 260 -4.00 11.70 7.01
CA HIS A 260 -3.30 12.74 7.77
C HIS A 260 -2.47 12.11 8.90
N ARG A 261 -3.05 11.24 9.73
CA ARG A 261 -2.31 10.54 10.80
C ARG A 261 -1.10 9.78 10.26
N ARG A 262 -1.23 9.07 9.13
CA ARG A 262 -0.11 8.37 8.48
C ARG A 262 0.97 9.33 7.96
N LEU A 263 0.62 10.56 7.59
CA LEU A 263 1.61 11.56 7.19
C LEU A 263 2.32 12.11 8.43
N CYS A 264 1.60 12.43 9.51
CA CYS A 264 2.21 12.83 10.78
C CYS A 264 3.20 11.79 11.30
N VAL A 265 2.88 10.49 11.24
CA VAL A 265 3.82 9.42 11.61
C VAL A 265 5.05 9.42 10.72
N ALA A 266 4.90 9.63 9.41
CA ALA A 266 6.02 9.67 8.48
C ALA A 266 6.93 10.89 8.74
N LEU A 267 6.35 12.07 8.93
CA LEU A 267 7.07 13.29 9.30
C LEU A 267 7.77 13.11 10.66
N GLY A 268 7.09 12.55 11.66
CA GLY A 268 7.67 12.32 12.99
C GLY A 268 8.86 11.35 12.95
N ARG A 269 8.79 10.31 12.11
CA ARG A 269 9.91 9.37 11.88
C ARG A 269 11.10 10.07 11.25
N GLN A 270 10.86 11.00 10.34
CA GLN A 270 11.92 11.77 9.70
C GLN A 270 12.52 12.79 10.67
N ALA A 271 11.70 13.51 11.43
CA ALA A 271 12.16 14.40 12.50
C ALA A 271 13.02 13.68 13.54
N GLU A 272 12.68 12.44 13.93
CA GLU A 272 13.54 11.61 14.80
C GLU A 272 14.92 11.36 14.19
N ARG A 273 15.01 11.09 12.88
CA ARG A 273 16.29 10.84 12.18
C ARG A 273 17.12 12.11 12.07
N GLU A 274 16.47 13.26 11.94
CA GLU A 274 17.08 14.59 11.85
C GLU A 274 17.44 15.18 13.23
N GLY A 275 17.16 14.45 14.33
CA GLY A 275 17.46 14.90 15.69
C GLY A 275 16.45 15.92 16.25
N GLN A 276 15.34 16.17 15.55
CA GLN A 276 14.31 17.14 15.92
C GLN A 276 13.28 16.52 16.90
N GLY A 277 13.74 16.22 18.12
CA GLY A 277 12.95 15.50 19.12
C GLY A 277 11.59 16.14 19.47
N GLU A 278 11.52 17.47 19.59
CA GLU A 278 10.27 18.20 19.87
C GLU A 278 9.26 18.08 18.73
N ALA A 279 9.70 18.31 17.49
CA ALA A 279 8.84 18.20 16.31
C ALA A 279 8.29 16.76 16.17
N ALA A 280 9.13 15.75 16.40
CA ALA A 280 8.71 14.36 16.40
C ALA A 280 7.66 14.07 17.48
N LEU A 281 7.85 14.52 18.72
CA LEU A 281 6.87 14.34 19.80
C LEU A 281 5.53 15.01 19.46
N ALA A 282 5.54 16.23 18.91
CA ALA A 282 4.33 16.95 18.52
C ALA A 282 3.56 16.22 17.40
N LEU A 283 4.26 15.77 16.37
CA LEU A 283 3.68 15.02 15.24
C LEU A 283 3.09 13.67 15.71
N TYR A 284 3.80 12.94 16.57
CA TYR A 284 3.26 11.71 17.14
C TYR A 284 2.08 11.94 18.07
N ARG A 285 2.10 13.02 18.86
CA ARG A 285 0.97 13.38 19.73
C ARG A 285 -0.28 13.64 18.90
N ARG A 286 -0.16 14.47 17.85
CA ARG A 286 -1.25 14.79 16.91
C ARG A 286 -1.81 13.55 16.20
N ALA A 287 -0.97 12.56 15.89
CA ALA A 287 -1.40 11.32 15.28
C ALA A 287 -1.98 10.29 16.27
N GLY A 288 -1.42 10.23 17.48
CA GLY A 288 -1.71 9.22 18.49
C GLY A 288 -2.97 9.53 19.33
N TRP A 289 -3.22 10.81 19.61
CA TRP A 289 -4.34 11.31 20.41
C TRP A 289 -5.02 12.51 19.70
N PRO A 290 -5.76 12.27 18.60
CA PRO A 290 -6.45 13.33 17.88
C PRO A 290 -7.55 14.00 18.73
N GLU A 291 -7.58 15.33 18.73
CA GLU A 291 -8.54 16.13 19.54
C GLU A 291 -10.02 15.86 19.20
N SER A 292 -10.31 15.51 17.95
CA SER A 292 -11.66 15.19 17.47
C SER A 292 -12.23 13.88 18.05
N ALA A 293 -11.46 13.14 18.84
CA ALA A 293 -11.88 11.91 19.50
C ALA A 293 -12.70 12.15 20.78
N SER A 294 -12.84 13.39 21.23
CA SER A 294 -13.35 13.72 22.58
C SER A 294 -14.85 14.05 22.70
N ALA A 295 -15.67 13.97 21.64
CA ALA A 295 -17.02 14.54 21.68
C ALA A 295 -18.21 13.57 21.56
N THR A 296 -18.04 12.26 21.42
CA THR A 296 -19.17 11.32 21.48
C THR A 296 -18.71 9.94 21.92
N PRO A 297 -19.34 9.31 22.94
CA PRO A 297 -19.09 7.92 23.26
C PRO A 297 -19.48 7.08 22.04
N ARG A 298 -18.48 6.57 21.31
CA ARG A 298 -18.71 5.48 20.36
C ARG A 298 -18.92 4.23 21.20
N GLY A 299 -19.96 3.46 20.90
CA GLY A 299 -20.46 2.36 21.74
C GLY A 299 -19.39 1.38 22.25
N PRO A 300 -19.76 0.51 23.21
CA PRO A 300 -18.83 -0.45 23.80
C PRO A 300 -18.10 -1.25 22.73
N GLY A 301 -16.76 -1.28 22.80
CA GLY A 301 -15.90 -2.00 21.84
C GLY A 301 -15.26 -1.16 20.73
N THR A 302 -15.46 0.18 20.71
CA THR A 302 -14.78 1.03 19.71
C THR A 302 -13.37 1.40 20.19
N PRO A 303 -12.28 1.05 19.46
CA PRO A 303 -10.93 1.40 19.87
C PRO A 303 -10.73 2.92 19.94
N PRO A 304 -9.89 3.45 20.84
CA PRO A 304 -9.60 4.87 20.92
C PRO A 304 -9.07 5.37 19.59
N ALA A 305 -9.73 6.40 19.06
CA ALA A 305 -9.34 7.03 17.81
C ALA A 305 -7.89 7.52 17.89
N GLY A 306 -7.06 7.15 16.91
CA GLY A 306 -5.65 7.54 16.86
C GLY A 306 -4.74 6.45 16.33
N SER A 307 -3.47 6.79 16.08
CA SER A 307 -2.47 5.85 15.60
C SER A 307 -1.74 5.17 16.77
N VAL A 308 -1.94 3.86 16.93
CA VAL A 308 -1.17 3.01 17.86
C VAL A 308 0.32 3.21 17.67
N GLU A 309 0.79 3.14 16.42
CA GLU A 309 2.21 3.33 16.11
C GLU A 309 2.73 4.69 16.60
N ALA A 310 1.98 5.76 16.40
CA ALA A 310 2.36 7.09 16.86
C ALA A 310 2.47 7.15 18.38
N ARG A 311 1.50 6.57 19.11
CA ARG A 311 1.54 6.52 20.58
C ARG A 311 2.77 5.77 21.08
N ILE A 312 3.02 4.58 20.54
CA ILE A 312 4.20 3.78 20.94
C ILE A 312 5.51 4.51 20.62
N ARG A 313 5.60 5.20 19.48
CA ARG A 313 6.78 6.01 19.13
C ARG A 313 6.95 7.22 20.05
N HIS A 314 5.87 7.93 20.37
CA HIS A 314 5.87 9.03 21.32
C HIS A 314 6.44 8.59 22.68
N LEU A 315 5.89 7.51 23.24
CA LEU A 315 6.31 6.99 24.54
C LEU A 315 7.78 6.52 24.54
N ARG A 316 8.22 5.85 23.47
CA ARG A 316 9.62 5.42 23.32
C ARG A 316 10.58 6.59 23.16
N LEU A 317 10.16 7.68 22.51
CA LEU A 317 10.98 8.87 22.36
C LEU A 317 11.13 9.61 23.70
N GLN A 318 10.04 9.78 24.46
CA GLN A 318 10.10 10.32 25.82
C GLN A 318 10.99 9.47 26.73
N GLU A 319 10.87 8.14 26.66
CA GLU A 319 11.74 7.23 27.41
C GLU A 319 13.22 7.44 27.07
N ARG A 320 13.59 7.53 25.79
CA ARG A 320 14.98 7.77 25.38
C ARG A 320 15.50 9.13 25.84
N ARG A 321 14.63 10.13 25.99
CA ARG A 321 14.94 11.46 26.50
C ARG A 321 15.02 11.52 28.03
N GLY A 322 14.69 10.44 28.74
CA GLY A 322 14.68 10.39 30.20
C GLY A 322 13.40 10.94 30.84
N GLU A 323 12.38 11.28 30.04
CA GLU A 323 11.07 11.79 30.47
C GLU A 323 10.17 10.64 30.95
N HIS A 324 10.70 9.79 31.84
CA HIS A 324 10.06 8.53 32.22
C HIS A 324 8.71 8.72 32.92
N ALA A 325 8.58 9.77 33.74
CA ALA A 325 7.35 10.06 34.49
C ALA A 325 6.21 10.46 33.54
N GLU A 326 6.49 11.32 32.56
CA GLU A 326 5.51 11.74 31.54
C GLU A 326 5.11 10.56 30.64
N ALA A 327 6.10 9.76 30.22
CA ALA A 327 5.85 8.56 29.44
C ALA A 327 4.98 7.55 30.21
N LEU A 328 5.24 7.35 31.51
CA LEU A 328 4.44 6.43 32.32
C LEU A 328 3.01 6.93 32.49
N ALA A 329 2.82 8.23 32.77
CA ALA A 329 1.50 8.83 32.92
C ALA A 329 0.62 8.67 31.68
N LEU A 330 1.22 8.69 30.48
CA LEU A 330 0.52 8.41 29.22
C LEU A 330 0.34 6.91 28.95
N ALA A 331 1.29 6.07 29.35
CA ALA A 331 1.28 4.64 29.05
C ALA A 331 0.33 3.82 29.93
N GLU A 332 0.16 4.18 31.21
CA GLU A 332 -0.67 3.41 32.16
C GLU A 332 -2.15 3.33 31.77
N PRO A 333 -2.83 4.45 31.40
CA PRO A 333 -4.21 4.39 30.93
C PRO A 333 -4.37 3.54 29.66
N LEU A 334 -3.41 3.62 28.73
CA LEU A 334 -3.41 2.82 27.51
C LEU A 334 -3.19 1.33 27.79
N ALA A 335 -2.39 0.99 28.81
CA ALA A 335 -2.16 -0.40 29.19
C ALA A 335 -3.38 -1.02 29.87
N ALA A 336 -4.18 -0.21 30.58
CA ALA A 336 -5.43 -0.65 31.19
C ALA A 336 -6.54 -0.91 30.15
N ALA A 337 -6.56 -0.14 29.05
CA ALA A 337 -7.54 -0.26 27.98
C ALA A 337 -6.89 -0.07 26.60
N PRO A 338 -6.11 -1.06 26.11
CA PRO A 338 -5.41 -0.95 24.84
C PRO A 338 -6.37 -0.96 23.66
N ALA A 339 -6.05 -0.20 22.61
CA ALA A 339 -6.86 -0.12 21.39
C ALA A 339 -6.81 -1.37 20.52
N SER A 340 -5.74 -2.14 20.63
CA SER A 340 -5.50 -3.34 19.85
C SER A 340 -4.52 -4.25 20.58
N GLU A 341 -4.43 -5.50 20.13
CA GLU A 341 -3.41 -6.43 20.64
C GLU A 341 -1.98 -5.94 20.37
N GLU A 342 -1.77 -5.20 19.27
CA GLU A 342 -0.46 -4.58 18.96
C GLU A 342 -0.08 -3.55 20.03
N GLU A 343 -1.03 -2.71 20.44
CA GLU A 343 -0.80 -1.74 21.50
C GLU A 343 -0.56 -2.43 22.84
N ALA A 344 -1.38 -3.43 23.17
CA ALA A 344 -1.25 -4.20 24.40
C ALA A 344 0.16 -4.80 24.53
N GLN A 345 0.61 -5.51 23.48
CA GLN A 345 1.92 -6.17 23.47
C GLN A 345 3.10 -5.18 23.54
N ALA A 346 2.97 -4.00 22.92
CA ALA A 346 4.00 -2.97 23.01
C ALA A 346 4.08 -2.39 24.44
N LEU A 347 2.94 -2.16 25.09
CA LEU A 347 2.85 -1.60 26.44
C LEU A 347 3.25 -2.60 27.52
N GLU A 348 2.98 -3.89 27.34
CA GLU A 348 3.46 -4.98 28.22
C GLU A 348 4.99 -4.97 28.38
N ARG A 349 5.73 -4.53 27.36
CA ARG A 349 7.19 -4.38 27.43
C ARG A 349 7.60 -3.02 27.98
N LEU A 350 6.88 -1.96 27.61
CA LEU A 350 7.26 -0.58 27.90
C LEU A 350 6.97 -0.18 29.34
N VAL A 351 5.77 -0.47 29.85
CA VAL A 351 5.34 -0.06 31.20
C VAL A 351 6.26 -0.63 32.29
N PRO A 352 6.65 -1.93 32.30
CA PRO A 352 7.60 -2.45 33.28
C PRO A 352 8.99 -1.82 33.21
N ARG A 353 9.43 -1.37 32.03
CA ARG A 353 10.71 -0.66 31.88
C ARG A 353 10.63 0.74 32.48
N LEU A 354 9.57 1.49 32.18
CA LEU A 354 9.33 2.82 32.73
C LEU A 354 9.20 2.80 34.26
N ARG A 355 8.42 1.86 34.82
CA ARG A 355 8.26 1.71 36.27
C ARG A 355 9.59 1.41 36.96
N ARG A 356 10.40 0.50 36.41
CA ARG A 356 11.76 0.23 36.93
C ARG A 356 12.67 1.46 36.90
N ARG A 357 12.61 2.27 35.84
CA ARG A 357 13.37 3.53 35.74
C ARG A 357 12.97 4.56 36.81
N LEU A 358 11.74 4.48 37.31
CA LEU A 358 11.21 5.35 38.36
C LEU A 358 11.27 4.74 39.77
N GLY A 359 11.87 3.55 39.93
CA GLY A 359 11.92 2.86 41.23
C GLY A 359 10.56 2.28 41.68
N LEU A 360 9.59 2.17 40.78
CA LEU A 360 8.28 1.59 41.05
C LEU A 360 8.27 0.09 40.79
N ALA A 361 7.49 -0.66 41.57
CA ALA A 361 7.30 -2.09 41.35
C ALA A 361 6.65 -2.34 39.97
N PRO A 362 7.25 -3.17 39.09
CA PRO A 362 6.66 -3.50 37.79
C PRO A 362 5.39 -4.34 37.96
N PRO A 363 4.42 -4.27 37.03
CA PRO A 363 3.29 -5.18 37.03
C PRO A 363 3.75 -6.62 36.84
N ALA A 364 2.96 -7.57 37.33
CA ALA A 364 3.22 -8.99 37.13
C ALA A 364 3.30 -9.31 35.63
N ALA A 365 4.37 -10.00 35.22
CA ALA A 365 4.51 -10.43 33.84
C ALA A 365 3.44 -11.48 33.51
N ARG A 366 2.73 -11.30 32.41
CA ARG A 366 1.87 -12.34 31.87
C ARG A 366 2.75 -13.40 31.21
N PRO A 367 2.70 -14.67 31.64
CA PRO A 367 3.49 -15.72 31.01
C PRO A 367 3.08 -15.87 29.54
N GLU A 368 4.07 -16.01 28.65
CA GLU A 368 3.81 -16.36 27.25
C GLU A 368 3.21 -17.77 27.23
N PRO A 369 2.12 -18.02 26.49
CA PRO A 369 1.50 -19.34 26.46
C PRO A 369 2.50 -20.39 25.97
N ASP A 370 2.50 -21.53 26.64
CA ASP A 370 3.37 -22.65 26.33
C ASP A 370 2.84 -23.36 25.07
N HIS A 371 3.39 -23.00 23.93
CA HIS A 371 3.10 -23.66 22.66
C HIS A 371 3.99 -24.89 22.50
N ALA A 372 3.48 -25.93 21.83
CA ALA A 372 4.28 -27.09 21.47
C ALA A 372 5.52 -26.63 20.68
N ARG A 373 6.68 -27.23 20.99
CA ARG A 373 7.94 -26.95 20.32
C ARG A 373 8.57 -28.24 19.81
N TRP A 374 9.08 -28.18 18.58
CA TRP A 374 9.92 -29.22 18.01
C TRP A 374 11.30 -28.68 17.71
N SER A 375 12.29 -29.57 17.80
CA SER A 375 13.66 -29.31 17.40
C SER A 375 14.07 -30.36 16.38
N LEU A 376 14.38 -29.93 15.16
CA LEU A 376 14.81 -30.79 14.07
C LEU A 376 16.26 -30.46 13.68
N THR A 377 17.01 -31.49 13.33
CA THR A 377 18.37 -31.34 12.78
C THR A 377 18.36 -31.80 11.32
N LEU A 378 18.38 -30.84 10.39
CA LEU A 378 18.15 -31.08 8.96
C LEU A 378 19.38 -30.73 8.11
N PRO A 379 19.53 -31.27 6.89
CA PRO A 379 20.52 -30.79 5.94
C PRO A 379 20.33 -29.29 5.63
N PRO A 380 21.41 -28.53 5.36
CA PRO A 380 21.31 -27.12 4.99
C PRO A 380 20.43 -26.90 3.74
N GLY A 381 19.59 -25.87 3.77
CA GLY A 381 18.73 -25.48 2.65
C GLY A 381 17.74 -24.39 3.03
N PRO A 382 16.79 -24.03 2.14
CA PRO A 382 15.66 -23.17 2.52
C PRO A 382 14.87 -23.81 3.67
N VAL A 383 14.78 -23.13 4.81
CA VAL A 383 14.40 -23.76 6.08
C VAL A 383 12.99 -24.32 6.08
N GLU A 384 12.03 -23.59 5.50
CA GLU A 384 10.63 -24.00 5.44
C GLU A 384 10.44 -25.17 4.47
N ALA A 385 11.19 -25.19 3.36
CA ALA A 385 11.17 -26.30 2.42
C ALA A 385 11.79 -27.56 3.04
N ALA A 386 12.90 -27.43 3.77
CA ALA A 386 13.55 -28.54 4.47
C ALA A 386 12.61 -29.18 5.52
N VAL A 387 11.90 -28.36 6.31
CA VAL A 387 10.91 -28.87 7.28
C VAL A 387 9.72 -29.50 6.57
N ARG A 388 9.19 -28.88 5.51
CA ARG A 388 8.11 -29.44 4.70
C ARG A 388 8.50 -30.84 4.21
N ASP A 389 9.65 -30.96 3.55
CA ASP A 389 10.09 -32.21 2.92
C ASP A 389 10.39 -33.29 3.97
N HIS A 390 10.93 -32.92 5.13
CA HIS A 390 11.17 -33.85 6.23
C HIS A 390 9.89 -34.41 6.84
N LEU A 391 8.84 -33.58 6.97
CA LEU A 391 7.58 -33.96 7.59
C LEU A 391 6.54 -34.50 6.60
N HIS A 392 6.78 -34.34 5.30
CA HIS A 392 5.86 -34.74 4.25
C HIS A 392 5.82 -36.26 4.13
N ASP A 393 4.61 -36.81 4.19
CA ASP A 393 4.30 -38.17 3.79
C ASP A 393 3.01 -38.17 2.96
N ALA A 394 2.83 -39.18 2.10
CA ALA A 394 1.64 -39.26 1.24
C ALA A 394 0.33 -39.35 2.06
N ALA A 395 0.35 -39.97 3.24
CA ALA A 395 -0.79 -40.03 4.15
C ALA A 395 -0.91 -38.79 5.07
N ALA A 396 0.16 -37.99 5.17
CA ALA A 396 0.21 -36.77 5.98
C ALA A 396 0.89 -35.59 5.25
N PRO A 397 0.31 -35.11 4.13
CA PRO A 397 0.98 -34.15 3.27
C PRO A 397 1.16 -32.79 3.96
N VAL A 398 2.33 -32.20 3.77
CA VAL A 398 2.70 -30.87 4.27
C VAL A 398 2.75 -29.87 3.13
N HIS A 399 2.14 -28.71 3.33
CA HIS A 399 2.07 -27.61 2.37
C HIS A 399 2.64 -26.34 2.98
N TYR A 400 3.43 -25.62 2.19
CA TYR A 400 3.79 -24.23 2.49
C TYR A 400 2.63 -23.33 2.08
N VAL A 401 2.00 -22.65 3.03
CA VAL A 401 0.79 -21.84 2.80
C VAL A 401 0.88 -20.45 3.40
N GLU A 402 1.66 -20.26 4.47
CA GLU A 402 1.78 -19.01 5.22
C GLU A 402 0.38 -18.36 5.43
N ASN A 403 0.21 -17.13 4.96
CA ASN A 403 -1.05 -16.40 5.09
C ASN A 403 -2.11 -16.83 4.07
N ALA A 404 -1.75 -17.54 2.99
CA ALA A 404 -2.60 -17.74 1.81
C ALA A 404 -3.81 -18.65 2.06
N LEU A 405 -3.66 -19.71 2.89
CA LEU A 405 -4.73 -20.69 3.06
C LEU A 405 -5.91 -20.12 3.87
N LEU A 406 -5.70 -19.71 5.12
CA LEU A 406 -6.79 -19.26 5.98
C LEU A 406 -7.41 -17.95 5.48
N THR A 407 -6.60 -17.02 4.95
CA THR A 407 -7.14 -15.80 4.33
C THR A 407 -7.87 -16.11 3.03
N GLY A 408 -7.38 -17.05 2.21
CA GLY A 408 -8.06 -17.49 1.00
C GLY A 408 -9.42 -18.13 1.28
N LEU A 409 -9.50 -19.05 2.24
CA LEU A 409 -10.77 -19.67 2.65
C LEU A 409 -11.77 -18.63 3.20
N PHE A 410 -11.29 -17.66 3.98
CA PHE A 410 -12.10 -16.52 4.43
C PHE A 410 -12.64 -15.72 3.24
N GLY A 411 -11.76 -15.37 2.30
CA GLY A 411 -12.11 -14.62 1.08
C GLY A 411 -13.13 -15.35 0.22
N LEU A 412 -13.04 -16.67 0.09
CA LEU A 412 -13.99 -17.49 -0.66
C LEU A 412 -15.35 -17.59 0.04
N LEU A 413 -15.38 -17.78 1.36
CA LEU A 413 -16.64 -17.88 2.12
C LEU A 413 -17.37 -16.53 2.18
N CYS A 414 -16.62 -15.45 2.38
CA CYS A 414 -17.17 -14.10 2.60
C CYS A 414 -17.13 -13.23 1.35
N TRP A 415 -17.00 -13.82 0.16
CA TRP A 415 -16.85 -13.08 -1.11
C TRP A 415 -17.98 -12.06 -1.32
N GLU A 416 -19.23 -12.47 -1.11
CA GLU A 416 -20.42 -11.60 -1.24
C GLU A 416 -20.42 -10.42 -0.26
N ALA A 417 -19.85 -10.58 0.93
CA ALA A 417 -19.72 -9.51 1.91
C ALA A 417 -18.59 -8.55 1.51
N ILE A 418 -17.43 -9.08 1.10
CA ILE A 418 -16.25 -8.30 0.70
C ILE A 418 -16.57 -7.43 -0.53
N PHE A 419 -17.26 -8.00 -1.52
CA PHE A 419 -17.62 -7.33 -2.77
C PHE A 419 -19.04 -6.72 -2.78
N ALA A 420 -19.64 -6.51 -1.59
CA ALA A 420 -20.92 -5.84 -1.47
C ALA A 420 -20.85 -4.41 -2.04
N PRO A 421 -21.82 -3.98 -2.88
CA PRO A 421 -21.82 -2.68 -3.55
C PRO A 421 -22.24 -1.54 -2.61
N LEU A 422 -21.46 -1.31 -1.55
CA LEU A 422 -21.72 -0.22 -0.61
C LEU A 422 -21.25 1.14 -1.17
N PRO A 423 -21.91 2.26 -0.81
CA PRO A 423 -21.48 3.60 -1.20
C PRO A 423 -19.99 3.85 -0.89
N GLY A 424 -19.24 4.34 -1.87
CA GLY A 424 -17.81 4.61 -1.76
C GLY A 424 -16.88 3.40 -1.57
N ALA A 425 -17.40 2.16 -1.60
CA ALA A 425 -16.56 0.95 -1.57
C ALA A 425 -16.00 0.59 -2.96
N PHE A 426 -16.82 0.76 -3.99
CA PHE A 426 -16.49 0.50 -5.39
C PHE A 426 -17.05 1.62 -6.25
N PHE A 427 -16.22 2.23 -7.10
CA PHE A 427 -16.56 3.42 -7.91
C PHE A 427 -15.86 3.45 -9.28
N HIS A 428 -15.09 2.41 -9.62
CA HIS A 428 -14.57 2.17 -10.98
C HIS A 428 -14.38 0.66 -11.25
N PRO A 429 -14.19 0.20 -12.50
CA PRO A 429 -14.08 -1.24 -12.81
C PRO A 429 -12.82 -1.95 -12.27
N PHE A 430 -11.77 -1.21 -11.92
CA PHE A 430 -10.43 -1.75 -11.59
C PHE A 430 -10.17 -1.99 -10.10
N HIS A 431 -11.17 -2.38 -9.31
CA HIS A 431 -11.02 -2.63 -7.87
C HIS A 431 -10.56 -4.05 -7.58
N GLN A 432 -9.36 -4.20 -7.00
CA GLN A 432 -8.91 -5.49 -6.43
C GLN A 432 -9.69 -5.90 -5.17
N GLY A 433 -10.35 -4.94 -4.54
CA GLY A 433 -11.12 -5.08 -3.31
C GLY A 433 -11.73 -3.72 -2.94
N PRO A 434 -12.59 -3.66 -1.91
CA PRO A 434 -13.29 -2.44 -1.54
C PRO A 434 -12.32 -1.37 -1.06
N ALA A 435 -12.53 -0.11 -1.45
CA ALA A 435 -11.71 1.03 -1.05
C ALA A 435 -11.72 1.30 0.46
N ASP A 436 -12.75 0.82 1.17
CA ASP A 436 -12.88 0.91 2.62
C ASP A 436 -12.34 -0.31 3.38
N LEU A 437 -11.68 -1.28 2.74
CA LEU A 437 -11.20 -2.53 3.37
C LEU A 437 -10.45 -2.33 4.70
N TYR A 438 -9.67 -1.26 4.80
CA TYR A 438 -8.86 -0.95 5.99
C TYR A 438 -9.37 0.28 6.77
N ARG A 439 -10.64 0.63 6.59
CA ARG A 439 -11.32 1.61 7.45
C ARG A 439 -11.85 0.90 8.69
N GLU A 440 -11.91 1.63 9.80
CA GLU A 440 -12.33 1.11 11.12
C GLU A 440 -13.78 0.57 11.10
N ASP A 441 -14.62 1.11 10.22
CA ASP A 441 -16.03 0.74 10.07
C ASP A 441 -16.30 -0.33 9.00
N PHE A 442 -15.26 -0.87 8.34
CA PHE A 442 -15.40 -1.83 7.23
C PHE A 442 -16.34 -3.01 7.56
N VAL A 443 -16.12 -3.61 8.73
CA VAL A 443 -16.89 -4.77 9.20
C VAL A 443 -18.27 -4.35 9.68
N ALA A 444 -18.38 -3.25 10.43
CA ALA A 444 -19.66 -2.74 10.93
C ALA A 444 -20.64 -2.44 9.79
N ARG A 445 -20.16 -1.85 8.68
CA ARG A 445 -20.96 -1.58 7.47
C ARG A 445 -21.48 -2.84 6.76
N ARG A 446 -20.91 -4.01 7.07
CA ARG A 446 -21.18 -5.30 6.42
C ARG A 446 -21.55 -6.39 7.42
N ARG A 447 -21.85 -6.05 8.68
CA ARG A 447 -21.99 -7.01 9.79
C ARG A 447 -22.95 -8.14 9.45
N ASP A 448 -24.17 -7.79 9.02
CA ASP A 448 -25.19 -8.77 8.65
C ASP A 448 -24.76 -9.71 7.52
N ARG A 449 -23.99 -9.20 6.54
CA ARG A 449 -23.47 -10.02 5.43
C ARG A 449 -22.38 -10.96 5.91
N PHE A 450 -21.45 -10.48 6.73
CA PHE A 450 -20.43 -11.34 7.33
C PHE A 450 -21.07 -12.41 8.22
N ASP A 451 -22.07 -12.06 9.02
CA ASP A 451 -22.79 -13.01 9.87
C ASP A 451 -23.50 -14.09 9.04
N ALA A 452 -24.16 -13.71 7.94
CA ALA A 452 -24.78 -14.64 7.02
C ALA A 452 -23.76 -15.59 6.35
N CYS A 453 -22.59 -15.09 5.96
CA CYS A 453 -21.51 -15.92 5.43
C CYS A 453 -20.99 -16.92 6.48
N LEU A 454 -20.71 -16.45 7.70
CA LEU A 454 -20.17 -17.27 8.78
C LEU A 454 -21.18 -18.30 9.28
N ALA A 455 -22.50 -18.02 9.25
CA ALA A 455 -23.54 -18.97 9.63
C ALA A 455 -23.52 -20.28 8.81
N ARG A 456 -22.96 -20.26 7.58
CA ARG A 456 -22.76 -21.47 6.76
C ARG A 456 -21.75 -22.46 7.38
N LEU A 457 -20.95 -22.02 8.36
CA LEU A 457 -20.06 -22.89 9.12
C LEU A 457 -20.84 -23.75 10.14
N ASP A 458 -22.01 -23.29 10.59
CA ASP A 458 -22.77 -23.94 11.66
C ASP A 458 -23.53 -25.18 11.16
N ASP A 459 -23.94 -25.18 9.88
CA ASP A 459 -24.72 -26.25 9.26
C ASP A 459 -23.96 -27.03 8.16
N GLY A 460 -22.66 -26.74 8.00
CA GLY A 460 -21.79 -27.44 7.05
C GLY A 460 -21.89 -26.96 5.59
N ARG A 461 -22.79 -26.02 5.25
CA ARG A 461 -22.93 -25.48 3.88
C ARG A 461 -21.68 -24.71 3.40
N HIS A 462 -20.81 -24.28 4.31
CA HIS A 462 -19.57 -23.59 3.97
C HIS A 462 -18.71 -24.33 2.94
N ARG A 463 -18.67 -25.68 2.98
CA ARG A 463 -17.84 -26.46 2.05
C ARG A 463 -18.29 -26.25 0.60
N GLU A 464 -19.59 -26.38 0.34
CA GLU A 464 -20.11 -26.17 -1.02
C GLU A 464 -20.07 -24.70 -1.42
N ALA A 465 -20.34 -23.78 -0.49
CA ALA A 465 -20.22 -22.35 -0.76
C ALA A 465 -18.80 -21.96 -1.18
N ILE A 466 -17.77 -22.45 -0.48
CA ILE A 466 -16.36 -22.20 -0.80
C ILE A 466 -16.01 -22.79 -2.18
N ARG A 467 -16.42 -24.03 -2.48
CA ARG A 467 -16.19 -24.65 -3.80
C ARG A 467 -16.86 -23.88 -4.93
N ALA A 468 -18.11 -23.50 -4.73
CA ALA A 468 -18.87 -22.73 -5.71
C ALA A 468 -18.16 -21.40 -6.00
N THR A 469 -17.78 -20.64 -4.96
CA THR A 469 -17.01 -19.40 -5.13
C THR A 469 -15.68 -19.65 -5.82
N TRP A 470 -14.94 -20.70 -5.44
CA TRP A 470 -13.64 -20.99 -6.04
C TRP A 470 -13.75 -21.26 -7.54
N ARG A 471 -14.76 -22.04 -7.97
CA ARG A 471 -15.04 -22.32 -9.38
C ARG A 471 -15.51 -21.09 -10.15
N GLU A 472 -16.41 -20.31 -9.57
CA GLU A 472 -17.00 -19.14 -10.24
C GLU A 472 -16.03 -17.96 -10.35
N LYS A 473 -15.20 -17.76 -9.32
CA LYS A 473 -14.39 -16.53 -9.16
C LYS A 473 -12.92 -16.73 -9.49
N GLN A 474 -12.54 -17.91 -9.97
CA GLN A 474 -11.15 -18.27 -10.24
C GLN A 474 -10.46 -17.21 -11.12
N GLY A 475 -9.29 -16.72 -10.68
CA GLY A 475 -8.51 -15.73 -11.42
C GLY A 475 -8.93 -14.27 -11.21
N LEU A 476 -10.04 -13.99 -10.50
CA LEU A 476 -10.44 -12.62 -10.18
C LEU A 476 -9.56 -12.02 -9.07
N ALA A 477 -9.16 -10.76 -9.21
CA ALA A 477 -8.39 -10.06 -8.20
C ALA A 477 -9.14 -10.02 -6.86
N SER A 478 -8.43 -10.35 -5.79
CA SER A 478 -8.98 -10.43 -4.43
C SER A 478 -7.92 -9.95 -3.42
N PRO A 479 -8.33 -9.26 -2.33
CA PRO A 479 -7.39 -8.87 -1.28
C PRO A 479 -6.99 -10.04 -0.36
N PHE A 480 -7.70 -11.17 -0.43
CA PHE A 480 -7.51 -12.32 0.45
C PHE A 480 -7.18 -13.62 -0.29
N VAL A 481 -7.65 -13.81 -1.51
CA VAL A 481 -7.45 -15.07 -2.26
C VAL A 481 -6.21 -14.99 -3.15
N GLN A 482 -5.23 -15.84 -2.89
CA GLN A 482 -4.06 -16.04 -3.73
C GLN A 482 -4.23 -17.30 -4.58
N TRP A 483 -4.81 -17.16 -5.79
CA TRP A 483 -5.18 -18.30 -6.63
C TRP A 483 -4.02 -19.26 -6.94
N GLY A 484 -2.81 -18.73 -7.17
CA GLY A 484 -1.63 -19.55 -7.44
C GLY A 484 -1.16 -20.41 -6.25
N ALA A 485 -1.54 -20.04 -5.03
CA ALA A 485 -1.20 -20.78 -3.81
C ALA A 485 -2.32 -21.73 -3.35
N LEU A 486 -3.57 -21.51 -3.80
CA LEU A 486 -4.75 -22.27 -3.40
C LEU A 486 -5.32 -23.07 -4.57
N ASP A 487 -4.61 -24.14 -4.94
CA ASP A 487 -5.07 -25.11 -5.94
C ASP A 487 -6.23 -25.98 -5.41
N ASP A 488 -6.90 -26.68 -6.33
CA ASP A 488 -8.05 -27.56 -6.04
C ASP A 488 -7.71 -28.65 -5.00
N SER A 489 -6.50 -29.21 -5.09
CA SER A 489 -6.07 -30.31 -4.23
C SER A 489 -5.86 -29.85 -2.79
N LEU A 490 -5.24 -28.69 -2.60
CA LEU A 490 -5.09 -28.03 -1.31
C LEU A 490 -6.44 -27.61 -0.74
N LEU A 491 -7.31 -27.04 -1.58
CA LEU A 491 -8.66 -26.62 -1.18
C LEU A 491 -9.47 -27.79 -0.62
N GLU A 492 -9.55 -28.91 -1.36
CA GLU A 492 -10.32 -30.08 -0.93
C GLU A 492 -9.73 -30.71 0.34
N ARG A 493 -8.40 -30.80 0.46
CA ARG A 493 -7.74 -31.26 1.69
C ARG A 493 -8.09 -30.37 2.89
N ALA A 494 -8.05 -29.05 2.71
CA ALA A 494 -8.38 -28.10 3.75
C ALA A 494 -9.84 -28.24 4.19
N LEU A 495 -10.80 -28.29 3.26
CA LEU A 495 -12.23 -28.48 3.57
C LEU A 495 -12.55 -29.82 4.23
N ALA A 496 -11.76 -30.86 3.93
CA ALA A 496 -11.89 -32.17 4.54
C ALA A 496 -11.31 -32.24 5.96
N CYS A 497 -10.22 -31.53 6.24
CA CYS A 497 -9.45 -31.69 7.48
C CYS A 497 -9.67 -30.58 8.52
N LEU A 498 -9.97 -29.35 8.10
CA LEU A 498 -10.18 -28.22 9.01
C LEU A 498 -11.58 -28.26 9.64
N PRO A 499 -11.71 -28.24 10.96
CA PRO A 499 -12.99 -28.11 11.63
C PRO A 499 -13.67 -26.76 11.36
N ALA A 500 -15.00 -26.77 11.20
CA ALA A 500 -15.76 -25.54 10.97
C ALA A 500 -15.65 -24.54 12.13
N ALA A 501 -15.53 -25.03 13.37
CA ALA A 501 -15.33 -24.20 14.56
C ALA A 501 -13.97 -23.46 14.52
N ASP A 502 -12.92 -24.10 14.02
CA ASP A 502 -11.59 -23.48 13.90
C ASP A 502 -11.58 -22.42 12.82
N LEU A 503 -12.23 -22.70 11.68
CA LEU A 503 -12.43 -21.72 10.61
C LEU A 503 -13.23 -20.51 11.12
N ARG A 504 -14.35 -20.73 11.83
CA ARG A 504 -15.16 -19.66 12.43
C ARG A 504 -14.31 -18.76 13.32
N ALA A 505 -13.57 -19.36 14.25
CA ALA A 505 -12.71 -18.64 15.17
C ALA A 505 -11.63 -17.82 14.43
N CYS A 506 -10.97 -18.40 13.43
CA CYS A 506 -9.97 -17.69 12.64
C CYS A 506 -10.59 -16.53 11.84
N PHE A 507 -11.78 -16.72 11.26
CA PHE A 507 -12.45 -15.70 10.46
C PHE A 507 -12.99 -14.56 11.31
N GLU A 508 -13.52 -14.85 12.50
CA GLU A 508 -13.92 -13.83 13.48
C GLU A 508 -12.71 -12.99 13.90
N ARG A 509 -11.57 -13.62 14.19
CA ARG A 509 -10.31 -12.90 14.46
C ARG A 509 -9.84 -12.06 13.26
N LEU A 510 -9.96 -12.56 12.04
CA LEU A 510 -9.65 -11.76 10.85
C LEU A 510 -10.57 -10.52 10.73
N LEU A 511 -11.83 -10.63 11.13
CA LEU A 511 -12.78 -9.51 11.12
C LEU A 511 -12.55 -8.49 12.24
N GLU A 512 -11.93 -8.86 13.36
CA GLU A 512 -11.59 -7.89 14.43
C GLU A 512 -10.63 -6.81 13.91
N ASP A 513 -9.61 -7.19 13.15
CA ASP A 513 -8.72 -6.26 12.44
C ASP A 513 -8.19 -6.90 11.13
N PRO A 514 -8.87 -6.71 9.99
CA PRO A 514 -8.46 -7.30 8.72
C PRO A 514 -7.08 -6.86 8.25
N LYS A 515 -6.59 -5.72 8.73
CA LYS A 515 -5.26 -5.21 8.36
C LYS A 515 -4.18 -5.88 9.19
N ALA A 516 -4.37 -5.98 10.50
CA ALA A 516 -3.36 -6.52 11.42
C ALA A 516 -3.35 -8.05 11.45
N ASN A 517 -4.51 -8.69 11.31
CA ASN A 517 -4.64 -10.14 11.52
C ASN A 517 -4.47 -10.97 10.24
N ARG A 518 -4.41 -10.34 9.05
CA ARG A 518 -4.15 -11.06 7.78
C ARG A 518 -2.73 -11.61 7.62
N ALA A 519 -1.82 -11.29 8.54
CA ALA A 519 -0.41 -11.65 8.47
C ALA A 519 0.08 -12.29 9.79
N GLY A 520 1.11 -13.12 9.70
CA GLY A 520 1.69 -13.84 10.85
C GLY A 520 1.04 -15.20 11.11
N LEU A 521 0.35 -15.76 10.11
CA LEU A 521 -0.10 -17.13 10.15
C LEU A 521 1.09 -18.09 9.94
N PRO A 522 1.04 -19.33 10.47
CA PRO A 522 2.15 -20.27 10.39
C PRO A 522 2.54 -20.65 8.96
N ASP A 523 3.85 -20.82 8.72
CA ASP A 523 4.41 -21.09 7.39
C ASP A 523 3.80 -22.32 6.72
N LEU A 524 3.68 -23.41 7.48
CA LEU A 524 3.24 -24.70 6.95
C LEU A 524 1.93 -25.18 7.60
N ILE A 525 1.21 -26.00 6.83
CA ILE A 525 0.13 -26.83 7.34
C ILE A 525 0.36 -28.29 6.94
N GLN A 526 0.25 -29.19 7.90
CA GLN A 526 0.22 -30.63 7.68
C GLN A 526 -1.22 -31.12 7.76
N PHE A 527 -1.71 -31.80 6.73
CA PHE A 527 -3.01 -32.46 6.77
C PHE A 527 -2.84 -33.94 7.11
N ARG A 528 -3.74 -34.48 7.92
CA ARG A 528 -3.76 -35.89 8.37
C ARG A 528 -5.17 -36.45 8.17
N PRO A 529 -5.60 -36.68 6.92
CA PRO A 529 -6.99 -37.07 6.62
C PRO A 529 -7.41 -38.35 7.34
N GLY A 530 -6.48 -39.30 7.53
CA GLY A 530 -6.67 -40.57 8.25
C GLY A 530 -6.24 -40.54 9.72
N ALA A 531 -6.16 -39.37 10.36
CA ALA A 531 -5.86 -39.31 11.80
C ALA A 531 -6.91 -40.11 12.61
N PRO A 532 -6.48 -40.83 13.66
CA PRO A 532 -7.40 -41.55 14.55
C PRO A 532 -8.47 -40.64 15.14
N ALA A 533 -9.62 -41.22 15.51
CA ALA A 533 -10.68 -40.47 16.18
C ALA A 533 -10.15 -39.82 17.47
N GLY A 534 -10.42 -38.52 17.63
CA GLY A 534 -9.91 -37.72 18.76
C GLY A 534 -8.55 -37.07 18.53
N GLU A 535 -7.83 -37.43 17.46
CA GLU A 535 -6.60 -36.75 17.06
C GLU A 535 -6.86 -35.64 16.03
N PRO A 536 -6.06 -34.56 16.04
CA PRO A 536 -6.23 -33.48 15.09
C PRO A 536 -5.89 -33.93 13.67
N ARG A 537 -6.81 -33.66 12.73
CA ARG A 537 -6.68 -33.95 11.30
C ARG A 537 -5.84 -32.93 10.55
N TYR A 538 -5.33 -31.91 11.24
CA TYR A 538 -4.38 -30.95 10.70
C TYR A 538 -3.40 -30.50 11.78
N ARG A 539 -2.31 -29.85 11.38
CA ARG A 539 -1.39 -29.17 12.29
C ARG A 539 -0.78 -27.96 11.59
N LEU A 540 -0.80 -26.81 12.25
CA LEU A 540 -0.12 -25.60 11.82
C LEU A 540 1.30 -25.58 12.38
N ILE A 541 2.28 -25.24 11.55
CA ILE A 541 3.70 -25.33 11.89
C ILE A 541 4.37 -24.01 11.50
N GLU A 542 4.86 -23.28 12.49
CA GLU A 542 5.69 -22.09 12.31
C GLU A 542 7.16 -22.51 12.36
N VAL A 543 7.92 -22.21 11.32
CA VAL A 543 9.30 -22.66 11.17
C VAL A 543 10.27 -21.57 11.61
N LYS A 544 11.30 -21.94 12.36
CA LYS A 544 12.37 -21.03 12.79
C LYS A 544 13.74 -21.60 12.49
N GLY A 545 14.44 -20.94 11.57
CA GLY A 545 15.84 -21.24 11.27
C GLY A 545 16.80 -20.83 12.40
N PRO A 546 18.09 -21.17 12.29
CA PRO A 546 19.07 -20.80 13.29
C PRO A 546 19.14 -19.29 13.49
N GLY A 547 18.96 -18.84 14.73
CA GLY A 547 18.99 -17.43 15.10
C GLY A 547 17.70 -16.65 14.84
N ASP A 548 16.70 -17.24 14.16
CA ASP A 548 15.41 -16.59 13.93
C ASP A 548 14.51 -16.60 15.17
N ARG A 549 13.67 -15.58 15.30
CA ARG A 549 12.75 -15.39 16.43
C ARG A 549 11.34 -15.12 15.94
N LEU A 550 10.35 -15.55 16.72
CA LEU A 550 8.94 -15.24 16.47
C LEU A 550 8.70 -13.74 16.44
N GLN A 551 8.11 -13.28 15.33
CA GLN A 551 7.61 -11.91 15.17
C GLN A 551 6.37 -11.68 16.04
N ASP A 552 6.08 -10.40 16.30
CA ASP A 552 5.01 -10.00 17.21
C ASP A 552 3.61 -10.48 16.76
N ASN A 553 3.31 -10.42 15.46
CA ASN A 553 2.07 -10.94 14.87
C ASN A 553 1.98 -12.48 14.93
N GLN A 554 3.09 -13.19 14.71
CA GLN A 554 3.16 -14.66 14.83
C GLN A 554 2.86 -15.11 16.26
N ARG A 555 3.45 -14.43 17.25
CA ARG A 555 3.16 -14.71 18.68
C ARG A 555 1.68 -14.53 19.02
N ARG A 556 1.03 -13.49 18.47
CA ARG A 556 -0.41 -13.26 18.69
C ARG A 556 -1.26 -14.37 18.08
N TRP A 557 -0.95 -14.84 16.87
CA TRP A 557 -1.62 -15.99 16.26
C TRP A 557 -1.38 -17.30 17.03
N LEU A 558 -0.15 -17.58 17.45
CA LEU A 558 0.16 -18.76 18.26
C LEU A 558 -0.55 -18.75 19.62
N ALA A 559 -0.59 -17.60 20.30
CA ALA A 559 -1.35 -17.43 21.54
C ALA A 559 -2.85 -17.66 21.32
N PHE A 560 -3.39 -17.18 20.21
CA PHE A 560 -4.78 -17.41 19.82
C PHE A 560 -5.07 -18.89 19.56
N PHE A 561 -4.22 -19.59 18.79
CA PHE A 561 -4.38 -21.02 18.52
C PHE A 561 -4.32 -21.84 19.81
N HIS A 562 -3.35 -21.55 20.68
CA HIS A 562 -3.24 -22.20 21.98
C HIS A 562 -4.49 -21.99 22.84
N ALA A 563 -4.99 -20.75 22.93
CA ALA A 563 -6.20 -20.43 23.70
C ALA A 563 -7.48 -21.13 23.18
N ARG A 564 -7.50 -21.52 21.90
CA ARG A 564 -8.61 -22.25 21.28
C ARG A 564 -8.38 -23.75 21.17
N GLY A 565 -7.25 -24.27 21.67
CA GLY A 565 -6.90 -25.69 21.56
C GLY A 565 -6.59 -26.14 20.13
N MET A 566 -6.25 -25.20 19.23
CA MET A 566 -5.92 -25.52 17.85
C MET A 566 -4.49 -26.11 17.75
N PRO A 567 -4.26 -27.13 16.91
CA PRO A 567 -3.00 -27.83 16.81
C PRO A 567 -1.93 -26.97 16.10
N ALA A 568 -1.21 -26.14 16.86
CA ALA A 568 -0.11 -25.32 16.38
C ALA A 568 1.22 -25.68 17.09
N VAL A 569 2.32 -25.66 16.35
CA VAL A 569 3.67 -25.96 16.85
C VAL A 569 4.69 -24.99 16.27
N VAL A 570 5.73 -24.68 17.05
CA VAL A 570 6.91 -23.95 16.57
C VAL A 570 8.05 -24.95 16.36
N CYS A 571 8.55 -25.05 15.12
CA CYS A 571 9.61 -25.96 14.72
C CYS A 571 10.94 -25.22 14.57
N HIS A 572 11.86 -25.44 15.51
CA HIS A 572 13.21 -24.91 15.45
C HIS A 572 14.13 -25.86 14.66
N VAL A 573 14.88 -25.31 13.71
CA VAL A 573 15.81 -26.07 12.88
C VAL A 573 17.25 -25.77 13.27
N ALA A 574 18.03 -26.83 13.47
CA ALA A 574 19.48 -26.81 13.46
C ALA A 574 20.01 -27.49 12.19
N TRP A 575 21.14 -27.00 11.67
CA TRP A 575 21.75 -27.62 10.48
C TRP A 575 22.68 -28.76 10.86
N GLN A 576 22.62 -29.85 10.09
CA GLN A 576 23.62 -30.92 10.13
C GLN A 576 24.98 -30.35 9.71
N ALA A 577 26.05 -30.78 10.40
CA ALA A 577 27.40 -30.43 9.98
C ALA A 577 27.67 -31.04 8.60
N VAL A 578 28.13 -30.21 7.65
CA VAL A 578 28.62 -30.71 6.36
C VAL A 578 29.97 -31.39 6.65
N PRO A 579 30.17 -32.67 6.31
CA PRO A 579 31.48 -33.30 6.45
C PRO A 579 32.49 -32.51 5.62
N GLU A 580 33.57 -32.03 6.22
CA GLU A 580 34.71 -31.49 5.47
C GLU A 580 35.19 -32.59 4.54
N ALA A 581 35.20 -32.31 3.23
CA ALA A 581 35.83 -33.18 2.26
C ALA A 581 37.30 -33.33 2.69
N ARG A 582 37.71 -34.56 3.04
CA ARG A 582 39.13 -34.87 3.18
C ARG A 582 39.76 -34.59 1.81
N GLU A 583 40.66 -33.63 1.76
CA GLU A 583 41.64 -33.53 0.68
C GLU A 583 42.50 -34.81 0.75
N ASP A 584 42.11 -35.82 -0.02
CA ASP A 584 42.98 -36.95 -0.28
C ASP A 584 44.13 -36.44 -1.16
N GLY A 585 45.32 -36.36 -0.54
CA GLY A 585 46.57 -35.94 -1.17
C GLY A 585 47.27 -37.00 -2.00
#